data_AF-A0A9D5PET9-F1
#
_entry.id   AF-A0A9D5PET9-F1
#
_cell.length_a   1.000
_cell.length_b   1.000
_cell.length_c   1.000
_cell.angle_alpha   90.00
_cell.angle_beta   90.00
_cell.angle_gamma   90.00
#
_symmetry.space_group_name_H-M   'P 1'
#
loop_
_entity.id
_entity.type
_entity.pdbx_description
1 polymer ?
#
loop_
_entity_poly.entity_id
_entity_poly.type
_entity_poly.pdbx_seq_one_letter_code
_entity_poly.pdbx_strand_id
1 'polypeptide(L)'
;MLTACKIEDYIREYKPEWTCAMPDGCPPDDILVADEHPFFRLALQPTTYSSEDFKSYAESNPNRDWGEQLPLAVGLSLIDNEIKARKNLKLPFFRQFKGVIALTLQPTDGVVKQTGVHRSHYTWWRTTSFQTTNLKMLAI
;
A
#
# COMPACT_ATOMS: atom_id res chain seq x y z
N MET A 1 -14.14 -6.03 -2.06
CA MET A 1 -14.90 -4.79 -2.29
C MET A 1 -14.11 -3.58 -1.80
N LEU A 2 -14.30 -2.40 -2.41
CA LEU A 2 -13.79 -1.13 -1.87
C LEU A 2 -14.98 -0.25 -1.51
N THR A 3 -15.03 0.20 -0.26
CA THR A 3 -16.14 1.01 0.27
C THR A 3 -15.63 2.37 0.70
N ALA A 4 -16.27 3.44 0.20
CA ALA A 4 -15.97 4.80 0.64
C ALA A 4 -16.34 4.98 2.11
N CYS A 5 -15.41 5.55 2.89
CA CYS A 5 -15.57 5.77 4.32
C CYS A 5 -14.81 7.03 4.72
N LYS A 6 -15.26 7.68 5.80
CA LYS A 6 -14.54 8.78 6.43
C LYS A 6 -13.51 8.24 7.42
N ILE A 7 -12.33 8.84 7.49
CA ILE A 7 -11.27 8.37 8.38
C ILE A 7 -11.71 8.32 9.85
N GLU A 8 -12.53 9.28 10.29
CA GLU A 8 -13.09 9.32 11.65
C GLU A 8 -14.00 8.12 11.95
N ASP A 9 -14.80 7.71 10.97
CA ASP A 9 -15.69 6.55 11.09
C ASP A 9 -14.88 5.26 11.14
N TYR A 10 -13.88 5.14 10.26
CA TYR A 10 -12.94 4.02 10.26
C TYR A 10 -12.21 3.89 11.61
N ILE A 11 -11.70 4.99 12.16
CA ILE A 11 -11.00 4.99 13.45
C ILE A 11 -11.95 4.58 14.59
N ARG A 12 -13.20 5.08 14.57
CA ARG A 12 -14.21 4.75 15.58
C ARG A 12 -14.58 3.27 15.57
N GLU A 13 -14.72 2.68 14.38
CA GLU A 13 -15.12 1.29 14.19
C GLU A 13 -13.96 0.31 14.46
N TYR A 14 -12.83 0.51 13.81
CA TYR A 14 -11.72 -0.46 13.80
C TYR A 14 -10.63 -0.19 14.84
N LYS A 15 -10.60 1.01 15.42
CA LYS A 15 -9.58 1.44 16.41
C LYS A 15 -8.16 1.06 15.98
N PRO A 16 -7.73 1.49 14.78
CA PRO A 16 -6.49 1.03 14.16
C PRO A 16 -5.27 1.44 14.97
N GLU A 17 -4.29 0.54 15.04
CA GLU A 17 -2.93 0.89 15.39
C GLU A 17 -2.11 0.97 14.10
N TRP A 18 -1.58 2.15 13.79
CA TRP A 18 -0.82 2.41 12.57
C TRP A 18 0.62 1.91 12.68
N THR A 19 1.23 1.48 11.58
CA THR A 19 2.64 0.99 11.62
C THR A 19 3.67 2.09 11.81
N CYS A 20 3.27 3.36 11.76
CA CYS A 20 4.13 4.50 12.03
C CYS A 20 3.31 5.64 12.66
N ALA A 21 4.00 6.63 13.22
CA ALA A 21 3.38 7.88 13.60
C ALA A 21 2.87 8.60 12.34
N MET A 22 1.55 8.58 12.13
CA MET A 22 0.95 9.17 10.95
C MET A 22 1.08 10.70 11.00
N PRO A 23 1.46 11.36 9.88
CA PRO A 23 1.44 12.82 9.80
C PRO A 23 0.05 13.40 10.01
N ASP A 24 -0.03 14.69 10.36
CA ASP A 24 -1.30 15.38 10.46
C ASP A 24 -2.09 15.33 9.14
N GLY A 25 -3.39 15.04 9.23
CA GLY A 25 -4.26 14.86 8.06
C GLY A 25 -3.94 13.61 7.22
N CYS A 26 -3.20 12.65 7.76
CA CYS A 26 -2.86 11.38 7.12
C CYS A 26 -3.35 10.19 8.00
N PRO A 27 -4.05 9.20 7.43
CA PRO A 27 -4.68 9.18 6.11
C PRO A 27 -5.66 10.37 5.92
N PRO A 28 -5.99 10.75 4.67
CA PRO A 28 -6.91 11.86 4.42
C PRO A 28 -8.34 11.53 4.86
N ASP A 29 -9.21 12.53 4.93
CA ASP A 29 -10.59 12.36 5.40
C ASP A 29 -11.39 11.35 4.56
N ASP A 30 -11.20 11.34 3.25
CA ASP A 30 -11.91 10.47 2.31
C ASP A 30 -11.02 9.30 1.88
N ILE A 31 -11.36 8.12 2.39
CA ILE A 31 -10.64 6.87 2.18
C ILE A 31 -11.55 5.79 1.60
N LEU A 32 -10.93 4.68 1.23
CA LEU A 32 -11.59 3.44 0.89
C LEU A 32 -11.15 2.37 1.90
N VAL A 33 -12.12 1.63 2.43
CA VAL A 33 -11.89 0.42 3.21
C VAL A 33 -11.94 -0.77 2.27
N ALA A 34 -10.90 -1.60 2.30
CA ALA A 34 -10.84 -2.83 1.53
C ALA A 34 -11.41 -3.99 2.34
N ASP A 35 -12.27 -4.78 1.71
CA ASP A 35 -12.84 -5.99 2.31
C ASP A 35 -12.76 -7.13 1.29
N GLU A 36 -11.91 -8.12 1.56
CA GLU A 36 -11.56 -9.19 0.60
C GLU A 36 -11.21 -8.65 -0.81
N HIS A 37 -10.56 -7.48 -0.89
CA HIS A 37 -10.20 -6.88 -2.18
C HIS A 37 -8.75 -7.22 -2.56
N PRO A 38 -8.52 -7.78 -3.76
CA PRO A 38 -7.18 -8.11 -4.22
C PRO A 38 -6.43 -6.85 -4.67
N PHE A 39 -5.19 -6.73 -4.22
CA PHE A 39 -4.21 -5.76 -4.69
C PHE A 39 -2.92 -6.47 -5.10
N PHE A 40 -2.08 -5.72 -5.80
CA PHE A 40 -0.78 -6.16 -6.28
C PHE A 40 0.28 -5.13 -5.92
N ARG A 41 1.46 -5.60 -5.54
CA ARG A 41 2.63 -4.77 -5.24
C ARG A 41 3.85 -5.29 -5.99
N LEU A 42 4.73 -4.40 -6.40
CA LEU A 42 5.99 -4.80 -7.03
C LEU A 42 6.96 -5.31 -5.96
N ALA A 43 7.58 -6.46 -6.23
CA ALA A 43 8.50 -7.14 -5.33
C ALA A 43 9.95 -6.87 -5.72
N LEU A 44 10.85 -6.75 -4.75
CA LEU A 44 12.29 -6.61 -4.97
C LEU A 44 12.90 -7.91 -5.54
N GLN A 45 12.36 -9.06 -5.17
CA GLN A 45 12.83 -10.38 -5.61
C GLN A 45 11.80 -11.07 -6.52
N PRO A 46 12.24 -11.97 -7.42
CA PRO A 46 11.35 -12.58 -8.40
C PRO A 46 10.39 -13.61 -7.80
N THR A 47 10.82 -14.35 -6.78
CA THR A 47 10.10 -15.54 -6.27
C THR A 47 9.87 -15.52 -4.76
N THR A 48 10.35 -14.50 -4.06
CA THR A 48 10.21 -14.33 -2.61
C THR A 48 9.85 -12.89 -2.28
N TYR A 49 9.30 -12.69 -1.08
CA TYR A 49 9.10 -11.37 -0.48
C TYR A 49 9.73 -11.34 0.91
N SER A 50 10.02 -10.14 1.39
CA SER A 50 10.61 -9.87 2.69
C SER A 50 9.99 -8.62 3.32
N SER A 51 10.40 -8.29 4.54
CA SER A 51 10.01 -7.03 5.19
C SER A 51 10.39 -5.79 4.38
N GLU A 52 11.46 -5.86 3.58
CA GLU A 52 11.91 -4.74 2.74
C GLU A 52 10.88 -4.37 1.65
N ASP A 53 10.12 -5.34 1.15
CA ASP A 53 9.05 -5.07 0.19
C ASP A 53 7.95 -4.19 0.80
N PHE A 54 7.83 -4.15 2.12
CA PHE A 54 6.82 -3.41 2.87
C PHE A 54 7.38 -2.21 3.63
N LYS A 55 8.59 -1.75 3.31
CA LYS A 55 9.07 -0.45 3.77
C LYS A 55 8.49 0.67 2.91
N SER A 56 8.01 1.70 3.58
CA SER A 56 7.61 2.96 2.98
C SER A 56 8.82 3.74 2.48
N TYR A 57 8.58 4.76 1.67
CA TYR A 57 9.66 5.62 1.20
C TYR A 57 10.30 6.39 2.35
N ALA A 58 9.50 6.84 3.32
CA ALA A 58 9.96 7.52 4.53
C ALA A 58 10.86 6.61 5.38
N GLU A 59 10.48 5.35 5.62
CA GLU A 59 11.31 4.38 6.33
C GLU A 59 12.63 4.09 5.60
N SER A 60 12.59 4.05 4.26
CA SER A 60 13.77 3.77 3.43
C SER A 60 14.74 4.96 3.36
N ASN A 61 14.26 6.18 3.63
CA ASN A 61 15.07 7.41 3.56
C ASN A 61 14.74 8.33 4.75
N PRO A 62 15.13 7.94 5.98
CA PRO A 62 14.71 8.64 7.20
C PRO A 62 15.29 10.06 7.32
N ASN A 63 16.40 10.35 6.64
CA ASN A 63 17.04 11.66 6.66
C ASN A 63 16.54 12.61 5.54
N ARG A 64 15.64 12.13 4.67
CA ARG A 64 15.08 12.96 3.60
C ARG A 64 13.96 13.83 4.16
N ASP A 65 14.00 15.12 3.85
CA ASP A 65 12.84 15.99 4.05
C ASP A 65 11.79 15.67 2.98
N TRP A 66 10.62 15.20 3.43
CA TRP A 66 9.50 14.85 2.58
C TRP A 66 8.51 16.01 2.39
N GLY A 67 8.56 17.04 3.24
CA GLY A 67 7.61 18.16 3.22
C GLY A 67 6.15 17.70 3.02
N GLU A 68 5.48 18.32 2.06
CA GLU A 68 4.09 18.00 1.70
C GLU A 68 3.87 16.59 1.14
N GLN A 69 4.93 15.89 0.74
CA GLN A 69 4.84 14.51 0.23
C GLN A 69 4.84 13.48 1.36
N LEU A 70 5.09 13.89 2.61
CA LEU A 70 5.20 12.98 3.74
C LEU A 70 3.98 12.05 3.88
N PRO A 71 2.71 12.51 3.74
CA PRO A 71 1.54 11.63 3.79
C PRO A 71 1.57 10.49 2.77
N LEU A 72 2.10 10.74 1.57
CA LEU A 72 2.27 9.69 0.55
C LEU A 72 3.52 8.84 0.82
N ALA A 73 4.58 9.44 1.36
CA ALA A 73 5.84 8.78 1.61
C ALA A 73 5.78 7.74 2.74
N VAL A 74 4.88 7.91 3.71
CA VAL A 74 4.60 6.92 4.77
C VAL A 74 3.66 5.79 4.31
N GLY A 75 2.96 5.99 3.20
CA GLY A 75 2.09 4.98 2.60
C GLY A 75 2.84 4.01 1.68
N LEU A 76 2.18 2.90 1.35
CA LEU A 76 2.66 1.88 0.43
C LEU A 76 1.88 1.92 -0.89
N SER A 77 2.59 1.97 -2.02
CA SER A 77 1.97 1.79 -3.34
C SER A 77 1.35 0.42 -3.53
N LEU A 78 0.08 0.39 -3.94
CA LEU A 78 -0.66 -0.77 -4.39
C LEU A 78 -1.21 -0.55 -5.80
N ILE A 79 -1.46 -1.65 -6.49
CA ILE A 79 -2.04 -1.70 -7.84
C ILE A 79 -3.28 -2.59 -7.79
N ASP A 80 -4.43 -2.13 -8.28
CA ASP A 80 -5.69 -2.91 -8.25
C ASP A 80 -5.87 -3.88 -9.44
N ASN A 81 -4.84 -4.02 -10.27
CA ASN A 81 -4.89 -4.78 -11.51
C ASN A 81 -3.57 -5.51 -11.80
N GLU A 82 -3.64 -6.84 -11.90
CA GLU A 82 -2.47 -7.69 -12.12
C GLU A 82 -1.75 -7.37 -13.45
N ILE A 83 -2.52 -7.20 -14.53
CA ILE A 83 -1.96 -6.92 -15.87
C ILE A 83 -1.19 -5.60 -15.83
N LYS A 84 -1.68 -4.59 -15.11
CA LYS A 84 -0.99 -3.33 -14.90
C LYS A 84 0.27 -3.50 -14.05
N ALA A 85 0.22 -4.28 -12.98
CA ALA A 85 1.41 -4.58 -12.16
C ALA A 85 2.51 -5.25 -13.00
N ARG A 86 2.16 -6.26 -13.81
CA ARG A 86 3.10 -6.93 -14.73
C ARG A 86 3.65 -6.00 -15.80
N LYS A 87 2.84 -5.07 -16.32
CA LYS A 87 3.32 -4.05 -17.27
C LYS A 87 4.27 -3.07 -16.61
N ASN A 88 3.97 -2.62 -15.39
CA ASN A 88 4.84 -1.72 -14.63
C ASN A 88 6.22 -2.36 -14.40
N LEU A 89 6.28 -3.66 -14.09
CA LEU A 89 7.54 -4.39 -13.92
C LEU A 89 8.49 -4.30 -15.13
N LYS A 90 7.95 -4.07 -16.33
CA LYS A 90 8.73 -3.94 -17.58
C LYS A 90 9.23 -2.52 -17.85
N LEU A 91 8.79 -1.52 -17.07
CA LEU A 91 9.19 -0.13 -17.29
C LEU A 91 10.59 0.13 -16.73
N PRO A 92 11.45 0.91 -17.42
CA PRO A 92 12.80 1.22 -16.96
C PRO A 92 12.85 1.84 -15.56
N PHE A 93 11.84 2.65 -15.22
CA PHE A 93 11.71 3.29 -13.91
C PHE A 93 11.56 2.29 -12.76
N PHE A 94 10.94 1.13 -13.02
CA PHE A 94 10.69 0.09 -12.02
C PHE A 94 11.67 -1.08 -12.08
N ARG A 95 12.82 -0.91 -12.76
CA ARG A 95 13.83 -1.97 -12.98
C ARG A 95 14.38 -2.62 -11.71
N GLN A 96 14.27 -1.97 -10.55
CA GLN A 96 14.71 -2.51 -9.27
C GLN A 96 13.81 -3.65 -8.79
N PHE A 97 12.53 -3.61 -9.16
CA PHE A 97 11.58 -4.65 -8.83
C PHE A 97 11.69 -5.80 -9.82
N LYS A 98 11.59 -7.03 -9.31
CA LYS A 98 11.79 -8.28 -10.07
C LYS A 98 10.59 -9.21 -10.03
N GLY A 99 9.59 -8.95 -9.18
CA GLY A 99 8.40 -9.79 -9.07
C GLY A 99 7.13 -8.99 -8.77
N VAL A 100 6.03 -9.71 -8.56
CA VAL A 100 4.74 -9.16 -8.14
C VAL A 100 4.20 -9.96 -6.96
N ILE A 101 3.86 -9.27 -5.88
CA ILE A 101 3.16 -9.80 -4.71
C ILE A 101 1.68 -9.55 -4.91
N ALA A 102 0.86 -10.59 -4.87
CA ALA A 102 -0.59 -10.47 -4.70
C ALA A 102 -0.92 -10.51 -3.21
N LEU A 103 -1.86 -9.66 -2.79
CA LEU A 103 -2.34 -9.56 -1.43
C LEU A 103 -3.83 -9.26 -1.43
N THR A 104 -4.56 -9.80 -0.46
CA THR A 104 -5.98 -9.51 -0.26
C THR A 104 -6.13 -8.80 1.06
N LEU A 105 -6.58 -7.54 1.02
CA LEU A 105 -6.72 -6.73 2.23
C LEU A 105 -8.08 -6.97 2.91
N GLN A 106 -8.03 -7.01 4.24
CA GLN A 106 -9.17 -7.01 5.15
C GLN A 106 -9.41 -5.59 5.71
N PRO A 107 -10.61 -5.28 6.24
CA PRO A 107 -10.91 -3.94 6.76
C PRO A 107 -9.94 -3.47 7.85
N THR A 108 -9.41 -4.41 8.63
CA THR A 108 -8.47 -4.15 9.73
C THR A 108 -7.05 -3.87 9.28
N ASP A 109 -6.69 -4.14 8.01
CA ASP A 109 -5.31 -4.04 7.50
C ASP A 109 -4.91 -2.59 7.16
N GLY A 110 -5.84 -1.65 7.36
CA GLY A 110 -5.67 -0.23 7.09
C GLY A 110 -6.57 0.25 5.98
N VAL A 111 -6.25 1.43 5.46
CA VAL A 111 -7.10 2.14 4.49
C VAL A 111 -6.32 2.47 3.24
N VAL A 112 -7.04 2.55 2.13
CA VAL A 112 -6.45 2.87 0.83
C VAL A 112 -7.10 4.11 0.25
N LYS A 113 -6.37 4.82 -0.60
CA LYS A 113 -6.93 5.86 -1.46
C LYS A 113 -6.34 5.74 -2.85
N GLN A 114 -7.18 5.88 -3.86
CA GLN A 114 -6.70 5.97 -5.24
C GLN A 114 -5.84 7.24 -5.36
N THR A 115 -4.59 7.08 -5.75
CA THR A 115 -3.60 8.17 -5.81
C THR A 115 -2.79 8.06 -7.09
N GLY A 116 -2.30 9.19 -7.60
CA GLY A 116 -1.55 9.23 -8.85
C GLY A 116 -2.44 9.36 -10.10
N VAL A 117 -1.78 9.44 -11.26
CA VAL A 117 -2.44 9.75 -12.54
C VAL A 117 -3.22 8.54 -13.09
N HIS A 118 -2.83 7.33 -12.73
CA HIS A 118 -3.48 6.10 -13.18
C HIS A 118 -4.52 5.63 -12.19
N ARG A 119 -5.72 5.32 -12.69
CA ARG A 119 -6.85 4.83 -11.88
C ARG A 119 -6.57 3.54 -11.11
N SER A 120 -5.55 2.79 -11.53
CA SER A 120 -5.17 1.53 -10.90
C SER A 120 -4.21 1.66 -9.72
N HIS A 121 -3.72 2.87 -9.40
CA HIS A 121 -2.74 3.06 -8.33
C HIS A 121 -3.41 3.56 -7.05
N TYR A 122 -3.02 2.96 -5.94
CA TYR A 122 -3.51 3.28 -4.61
C TYR A 122 -2.34 3.50 -3.66
N THR A 123 -2.53 4.40 -2.70
CA THR A 123 -1.69 4.50 -1.52
C THR A 123 -2.40 3.78 -0.40
N TRP A 124 -1.69 2.90 0.29
CA TRP A 124 -2.17 2.13 1.42
C TRP A 124 -1.45 2.58 2.69
N TRP A 125 -2.23 3.04 3.67
CA TRP A 125 -1.74 3.30 5.01
C TRP A 125 -2.07 2.09 5.86
N ARG A 126 -1.02 1.36 6.22
CA ARG A 126 -1.06 0.05 6.84
C ARG A 126 -1.19 0.15 8.36
N THR A 127 -1.95 -0.77 8.95
CA THR A 127 -2.01 -1.00 10.39
C THR A 127 -1.10 -2.15 10.83
N THR A 128 -0.85 -2.27 12.12
CA THR A 128 -0.11 -3.38 12.73
C THR A 128 -0.86 -4.72 12.63
N SER A 129 -2.16 -4.68 12.37
CA SER A 129 -3.00 -5.87 12.17
C SER A 129 -2.66 -6.66 10.91
N PHE A 130 -2.10 -6.02 9.88
CA PHE A 130 -1.79 -6.68 8.62
C PHE A 130 -0.77 -7.81 8.81
N GLN A 131 -1.15 -9.01 8.39
CA GLN A 131 -0.29 -10.21 8.42
C GLN A 131 0.14 -10.63 7.01
N THR A 132 1.40 -11.05 6.87
CA THR A 132 1.94 -11.51 5.58
C THR A 132 1.45 -12.89 5.15
N THR A 133 0.64 -13.56 5.97
CA THR A 133 0.13 -14.92 5.70
C THR A 133 -0.77 -15.00 4.46
N ASN A 134 -1.38 -13.88 4.06
CA ASN A 134 -2.26 -13.79 2.89
C ASN A 134 -1.53 -13.33 1.61
N LEU A 135 -0.20 -13.33 1.63
CA LEU A 135 0.62 -12.92 0.48
C LEU A 135 0.95 -14.09 -0.43
N LYS A 136 0.87 -13.85 -1.74
CA LYS A 136 1.30 -14.81 -2.76
C LYS A 136 2.23 -14.14 -3.76
N MET A 137 3.39 -14.74 -3.99
CA MET A 137 4.21 -14.38 -5.15
C MET A 137 3.52 -14.86 -6.42
N LEU A 138 3.39 -13.96 -7.40
CA LEU A 138 2.92 -14.33 -8.73
C LEU A 138 4.09 -14.83 -9.57
N ALA A 139 3.90 -15.97 -10.22
CA ALA A 139 4.85 -16.47 -11.20
C ALA A 139 5.05 -15.42 -12.30
N ILE A 140 6.31 -15.18 -12.68
CA ILE A 140 6.71 -14.19 -13.68
C ILE A 140 6.35 -14.69 -15.08
#